data_AF-A0A535J9K1-F1
#
_entry.id   AF-A0A535J9K1-F1
#
_cell.length_a   1.000
_cell.length_b   1.000
_cell.length_c   1.000
_cell.angle_alpha   90.00
_cell.angle_beta   90.00
_cell.angle_gamma   90.00
#
_symmetry.space_group_name_H-M   'P 1'
#
loop_
_entity.id
_entity.type
_entity.pdbx_description
1 polymer ?
#
loop_
_entity_poly.entity_id
_entity_poly.type
_entity_poly.pdbx_seq_one_letter_code
_entity_poly.pdbx_strand_id
1 'polypeptide(L)'
;MSSTPRVAAAALVRASASAIVPRVVAEATAGDRKTSDTMELERRLTAYLERRIPLCVQALEADDRERGTAIRRLLRTDADAGQQIPPVVLLGTVAIGYRLIESEIRARAPEYGFSHEALWAEMDLLRRTVGEMRRRFADDEGAA
;
A
#
# COMPACT_ATOMS: atom_id res chain seq x y z
N MET A 1 24.50 -13.48 1.36
CA MET A 1 23.48 -13.23 2.39
C MET A 1 22.14 -13.61 1.78
N SER A 2 21.47 -14.63 2.33
CA SER A 2 20.11 -14.98 1.90
C SER A 2 19.19 -13.79 2.19
N SER A 3 18.45 -13.31 1.19
CA SER A 3 17.41 -12.30 1.42
C SER A 3 16.41 -12.86 2.44
N THR A 4 15.82 -12.04 3.31
CA THR A 4 14.71 -12.49 4.18
C THR A 4 13.39 -12.43 3.39
N PRO A 5 12.34 -13.19 3.77
CA PRO A 5 11.02 -13.08 3.11
C PRO A 5 10.52 -11.64 3.06
N ARG A 6 10.80 -10.87 4.12
CA ARG A 6 10.45 -9.46 4.27
C ARG A 6 11.14 -8.58 3.21
N VAL A 7 12.45 -8.73 3.03
CA VAL A 7 13.23 -7.98 2.02
C VAL A 7 12.84 -8.42 0.60
N ALA A 8 12.58 -9.71 0.39
CA ALA A 8 12.09 -10.23 -0.89
C ALA A 8 10.70 -9.67 -1.25
N ALA A 9 9.75 -9.62 -0.31
CA ALA A 9 8.44 -9.01 -0.51
C ALA A 9 8.57 -7.52 -0.88
N ALA A 10 9.43 -6.78 -0.18
CA ALA A 10 9.71 -5.38 -0.48
C ALA A 10 10.28 -5.18 -1.89
N ALA A 11 11.25 -6.02 -2.28
CA ALA A 11 11.85 -6.01 -3.61
C ALA A 11 10.82 -6.31 -4.71
N LEU A 12 9.92 -7.27 -4.49
CA LEU A 12 8.85 -7.62 -5.42
C LEU A 12 7.84 -6.47 -5.57
N VAL A 13 7.39 -5.87 -4.47
CA VAL A 13 6.49 -4.70 -4.50
C VAL A 13 7.13 -3.54 -5.26
N ARG A 14 8.41 -3.26 -4.99
CA ARG A 14 9.17 -2.23 -5.70
C ARG A 14 9.25 -2.50 -7.20
N ALA A 15 9.60 -3.73 -7.60
CA ALA A 15 9.71 -4.12 -9.00
C ALA A 15 8.36 -4.10 -9.74
N SER A 16 7.27 -4.30 -9.02
CA SER A 16 5.91 -4.36 -9.58
C SER A 16 5.18 -3.01 -9.56
N ALA A 17 5.74 -2.00 -8.89
CA ALA A 17 5.09 -0.72 -8.66
C ALA A 17 4.60 -0.06 -9.96
N SER A 18 5.45 -0.02 -11.00
CA SER A 18 5.11 0.59 -12.29
C SER A 18 3.96 -0.11 -13.03
N ALA A 19 3.77 -1.41 -12.80
CA ALA A 19 2.66 -2.17 -13.37
C ALA A 19 1.39 -2.10 -12.50
N ILE A 20 1.56 -2.01 -11.18
CA ILE A 20 0.45 -1.99 -10.21
C ILE A 20 -0.26 -0.63 -10.24
N VAL A 21 0.47 0.49 -10.15
CA VAL A 21 -0.11 1.84 -10.05
C VAL A 21 -1.18 2.12 -11.11
N PRO A 22 -0.91 1.98 -12.43
CA PRO A 22 -1.91 2.27 -13.45
C PRO A 22 -3.14 1.36 -13.36
N ARG A 23 -2.97 0.09 -12.97
CA ARG A 23 -4.07 -0.86 -12.79
C ARG A 23 -4.94 -0.49 -11.59
N VAL A 24 -4.33 -0.11 -10.46
CA VAL A 24 -5.08 0.34 -9.29
C VAL A 24 -5.91 1.56 -9.61
N VAL A 25 -5.31 2.55 -10.30
CA VAL A 25 -6.00 3.79 -10.68
C VAL A 25 -7.19 3.49 -11.59
N ALA A 26 -6.98 2.72 -12.66
CA ALA A 26 -8.04 2.35 -13.58
C ALA A 26 -9.20 1.61 -12.90
N GLU A 27 -8.89 0.66 -12.00
CA GLU A 27 -9.92 -0.06 -11.26
C GLU A 27 -10.66 0.82 -10.22
N ALA A 28 -9.96 1.77 -9.58
CA ALA A 28 -10.56 2.68 -8.61
C ALA A 28 -11.47 3.73 -9.26
N THR A 29 -11.26 4.06 -10.54
CA THR A 29 -12.02 5.09 -11.26
C THR A 29 -13.03 4.54 -12.27
N ALA A 30 -13.07 3.22 -12.50
CA ALA A 30 -13.94 2.57 -13.50
C ALA A 30 -15.46 2.86 -13.36
N GLY A 31 -15.91 3.31 -12.18
CA GLY A 31 -17.33 3.63 -11.92
C GLY A 31 -17.69 5.12 -12.03
N ASP A 32 -16.71 6.02 -12.20
CA ASP A 32 -16.95 7.46 -12.17
C ASP A 32 -17.32 8.00 -13.56
N ARG A 33 -18.55 8.51 -13.71
CA ARG A 33 -19.17 8.79 -15.01
C ARG A 33 -18.91 10.20 -15.53
N LYS A 34 -18.26 11.07 -14.77
CA LYS A 34 -17.97 12.46 -15.17
C LYS A 34 -16.51 12.62 -15.60
N THR A 35 -16.28 12.79 -16.90
CA THR A 35 -14.94 12.79 -17.51
C THR A 35 -13.93 13.75 -16.88
N SER A 36 -14.33 14.97 -16.48
CA SER A 36 -13.42 15.94 -15.83
C SER A 36 -13.00 15.52 -14.43
N ASP A 37 -13.96 14.99 -13.66
CA ASP A 37 -13.78 14.60 -12.27
C ASP A 37 -12.95 13.31 -12.20
N THR A 38 -13.17 12.40 -13.16
CA THR A 38 -12.38 11.18 -13.33
C THR A 38 -10.90 11.48 -13.58
N MET A 39 -10.56 12.38 -14.51
CA MET A 39 -9.14 12.70 -14.81
C MET A 39 -8.41 13.33 -13.61
N GLU A 40 -9.08 14.22 -12.87
CA GLU A 40 -8.49 14.82 -11.68
C GLU A 40 -8.31 13.76 -10.58
N LEU A 41 -9.29 12.89 -10.39
CA LEU A 41 -9.21 11.79 -9.43
C LEU A 41 -8.07 10.82 -9.79
N GLU A 42 -7.94 10.43 -11.06
CA GLU A 42 -6.85 9.58 -11.54
C GLU A 42 -5.48 10.20 -11.25
N ARG A 43 -5.31 11.51 -11.51
CA ARG A 43 -4.08 12.24 -11.18
C ARG A 43 -3.79 12.21 -9.68
N ARG A 44 -4.80 12.49 -8.83
CA ARG A 44 -4.64 12.48 -7.37
C ARG A 44 -4.30 11.09 -6.84
N LEU A 45 -4.95 10.04 -7.36
CA LEU A 45 -4.69 8.65 -7.00
C LEU A 45 -3.29 8.19 -7.43
N THR A 46 -2.87 8.55 -8.64
CA THR A 46 -1.53 8.26 -9.15
C THR A 46 -0.47 8.88 -8.23
N ALA A 47 -0.56 10.20 -7.98
CA ALA A 47 0.37 10.90 -7.11
C ALA A 47 0.38 10.37 -5.67
N TYR A 48 -0.78 9.96 -5.16
CA TYR A 48 -0.88 9.28 -3.86
C TYR A 48 -0.14 7.95 -3.86
N LEU A 49 -0.38 7.07 -4.84
CA LEU A 49 0.24 5.74 -4.91
C LEU A 49 1.76 5.83 -5.12
N GLU A 50 2.22 6.75 -5.97
CA GLU A 50 3.65 7.02 -6.20
C GLU A 50 4.38 7.44 -4.93
N ARG A 51 3.71 8.17 -4.02
CA ARG A 51 4.26 8.50 -2.69
C ARG A 51 4.14 7.35 -1.69
N ARG A 52 3.02 6.62 -1.73
CA ARG A 52 2.68 5.59 -0.74
C ARG A 52 3.48 4.30 -0.91
N ILE A 53 3.67 3.82 -2.15
CA ILE A 53 4.36 2.55 -2.41
C ILE A 53 5.79 2.56 -1.86
N PRO A 54 6.63 3.59 -2.08
CA PRO A 54 7.95 3.67 -1.46
C PRO A 54 7.92 3.58 0.06
N LEU A 55 6.93 4.19 0.72
CA LEU A 55 6.77 4.13 2.18
C LEU A 55 6.33 2.73 2.64
N CYS A 56 5.49 2.04 1.86
CA CYS A 56 5.13 0.65 2.11
C CYS A 56 6.36 -0.25 2.04
N VAL A 57 7.19 -0.06 1.01
CA VAL A 57 8.47 -0.77 0.82
C VAL A 57 9.44 -0.48 1.98
N GLN A 58 9.57 0.77 2.42
CA GLN A 58 10.37 1.12 3.60
C GLN A 58 9.84 0.45 4.88
N ALA A 59 8.52 0.38 5.06
CA ALA A 59 7.92 -0.26 6.22
C ALA A 59 8.07 -1.79 6.20
N LEU A 60 8.18 -2.39 5.01
CA LEU A 60 8.61 -3.78 4.87
C LEU A 60 10.09 -3.92 5.21
N GLU A 61 10.97 -3.09 4.68
CA GLU A 61 12.42 -3.25 4.88
C GLU A 61 12.89 -2.91 6.30
N ALA A 62 12.12 -2.10 7.03
CA ALA A 62 12.44 -1.69 8.38
C ALA A 62 12.60 -2.88 9.33
N ASP A 63 13.58 -2.75 10.23
CA ASP A 63 13.69 -3.62 11.39
C ASP A 63 12.54 -3.36 12.37
N ASP A 64 12.41 -4.22 13.39
CA ASP A 64 11.27 -4.14 14.31
C ASP A 64 11.25 -2.86 15.16
N ARG A 65 12.39 -2.18 15.35
CA ARG A 65 12.49 -0.91 16.07
C ARG A 65 12.03 0.27 15.20
N GLU A 66 12.37 0.25 13.93
CA GLU A 66 12.07 1.32 12.98
C GLU A 66 10.68 1.18 12.33
N ARG A 67 10.13 -0.03 12.29
CA ARG A 67 8.88 -0.35 11.58
C ARG A 67 7.70 0.49 12.03
N GLY A 68 7.55 0.74 13.33
CA GLY A 68 6.50 1.61 13.85
C GLY A 68 6.60 3.05 13.32
N THR A 69 7.81 3.59 13.18
CA THR A 69 8.03 4.91 12.61
C THR A 69 7.76 4.94 11.10
N ALA A 70 8.17 3.90 10.37
CA ALA A 70 7.86 3.77 8.94
C ALA A 70 6.34 3.69 8.69
N ILE A 71 5.61 2.93 9.50
CA ILE A 71 4.14 2.84 9.42
C ILE A 71 3.48 4.19 9.73
N ARG A 72 3.97 4.96 10.70
CA ARG A 72 3.45 6.31 10.98
C ARG A 72 3.58 7.25 9.78
N ARG A 73 4.69 7.19 9.03
CA ARG A 73 4.86 7.96 7.79
C ARG A 73 3.86 7.55 6.72
N LEU A 74 3.59 6.25 6.60
CA LEU A 74 2.57 5.71 5.70
C LEU A 74 1.17 6.24 6.07
N LEU A 75 0.80 6.18 7.36
CA LEU A 75 -0.49 6.67 7.83
C LEU A 75 -0.66 8.18 7.65
N ARG A 76 0.39 8.97 7.86
CA ARG A 76 0.36 10.41 7.57
C ARG A 76 0.11 10.69 6.08
N THR A 77 0.75 9.93 5.20
CA THR A 77 0.52 10.02 3.75
C THR A 77 -0.92 9.66 3.37
N ASP A 78 -1.49 8.63 4.02
CA ASP A 78 -2.90 8.27 3.83
C ASP A 78 -3.82 9.42 4.32
N ALA A 79 -3.53 10.04 5.46
CA ALA A 79 -4.30 11.16 6.01
C ALA A 79 -4.24 12.41 5.11
N ASP A 80 -3.04 12.79 4.65
CA ASP A 80 -2.84 13.92 3.74
C ASP A 80 -3.59 13.72 2.41
N ALA A 81 -3.59 12.49 1.88
CA ALA A 81 -4.35 12.14 0.68
C ALA A 81 -5.88 12.20 0.93
N GLY A 82 -6.33 11.83 2.13
CA GLY A 82 -7.74 11.91 2.54
C GLY A 82 -8.33 13.32 2.54
N GLN A 83 -7.50 14.37 2.53
CA GLN A 83 -7.96 15.75 2.37
C GLN A 83 -8.40 16.06 0.93
N GLN A 84 -7.95 15.28 -0.05
CA GLN A 84 -8.16 15.54 -1.49
C GLN A 84 -8.89 14.39 -2.20
N ILE A 85 -8.97 13.22 -1.58
CA ILE A 85 -9.55 12.00 -2.15
C ILE A 85 -10.66 11.53 -1.20
N PRO A 86 -11.89 11.29 -1.70
CA PRO A 86 -12.98 10.79 -0.86
C PRO A 86 -12.55 9.53 -0.08
N PRO A 87 -12.84 9.44 1.23
CA PRO A 87 -12.35 8.33 2.07
C PRO A 87 -12.70 6.94 1.54
N VAL A 88 -13.89 6.76 0.98
CA VAL A 88 -14.32 5.48 0.39
C VAL A 88 -13.47 5.09 -0.82
N VAL A 89 -13.09 6.06 -1.66
CA VAL A 89 -12.23 5.84 -2.82
C VAL A 89 -10.83 5.49 -2.34
N LEU A 90 -10.29 6.27 -1.39
CA LEU A 90 -8.95 6.03 -0.85
C LEU A 90 -8.80 4.62 -0.24
N LEU A 91 -9.80 4.19 0.56
CA LEU A 91 -9.85 2.85 1.13
C LEU A 91 -9.93 1.77 0.04
N GLY A 92 -10.80 1.99 -0.97
CA GLY A 92 -10.92 1.11 -2.13
C GLY A 92 -9.60 0.96 -2.89
N THR A 93 -8.94 2.07 -3.19
CA THR A 93 -7.62 2.12 -3.85
C THR A 93 -6.58 1.30 -3.10
N VAL A 94 -6.51 1.43 -1.77
CA VAL A 94 -5.57 0.66 -0.95
C VAL A 94 -5.90 -0.84 -0.99
N ALA A 95 -7.18 -1.20 -0.92
CA ALA A 95 -7.61 -2.61 -0.99
C ALA A 95 -7.30 -3.23 -2.36
N ILE A 96 -7.57 -2.52 -3.46
CA ILE A 96 -7.22 -2.94 -4.82
C ILE A 96 -5.71 -3.14 -4.94
N GLY A 97 -4.91 -2.21 -4.39
CA GLY A 97 -3.45 -2.32 -4.36
C GLY A 97 -2.95 -3.57 -3.66
N TYR A 98 -3.46 -3.90 -2.47
CA TYR A 98 -3.08 -5.14 -1.77
C TYR A 98 -3.43 -6.40 -2.56
N ARG A 99 -4.62 -6.46 -3.17
CA ARG A 99 -5.03 -7.60 -4.00
C ARG A 99 -4.13 -7.76 -5.24
N LEU A 100 -3.74 -6.66 -5.88
CA LEU A 100 -2.80 -6.73 -7.01
C LEU A 100 -1.39 -7.16 -6.57
N ILE A 101 -0.91 -6.66 -5.42
CA ILE A 101 0.36 -7.13 -4.84
C ILE A 101 0.30 -8.63 -4.52
N GLU A 102 -0.81 -9.14 -3.97
CA GLU A 102 -0.98 -10.58 -3.73
C GLU A 102 -0.87 -11.38 -5.03
N SER A 103 -1.50 -10.90 -6.10
CA SER A 103 -1.42 -11.52 -7.42
C SER A 103 0.02 -11.55 -7.96
N GLU A 104 0.77 -10.45 -7.82
CA GLU A 104 2.18 -10.39 -8.23
C GLU A 104 3.06 -11.32 -7.38
N ILE A 105 2.82 -11.38 -6.06
CA ILE A 105 3.50 -12.31 -5.16
C ILE A 105 3.24 -13.76 -5.58
N ARG A 106 1.99 -14.13 -5.85
CA ARG A 106 1.64 -15.48 -6.26
C ARG A 106 2.32 -15.89 -7.56
N ALA A 107 2.43 -14.96 -8.51
CA ALA A 107 3.07 -15.22 -9.80
C ALA A 107 4.60 -15.29 -9.70
N ARG A 108 5.22 -14.44 -8.86
CA ARG A 108 6.65 -14.14 -8.95
C ARG A 108 7.46 -14.54 -7.71
N ALA A 109 6.86 -15.01 -6.63
CA ALA A 109 7.59 -15.46 -5.43
C ALA A 109 8.75 -16.44 -5.71
N PRO A 110 8.63 -17.41 -6.65
CA PRO A 110 9.74 -18.29 -7.00
C PRO A 110 10.97 -17.56 -7.56
N GLU A 111 10.80 -16.42 -8.24
CA GLU A 111 11.91 -15.58 -8.74
C GLU A 111 12.79 -15.05 -7.60
N TYR A 112 12.23 -14.96 -6.40
CA TYR A 112 12.90 -14.48 -5.19
C TYR A 112 13.35 -15.62 -4.27
N GLY A 113 13.14 -16.88 -4.64
CA GLY A 113 13.51 -18.06 -3.84
C GLY A 113 12.59 -18.32 -2.65
N PHE A 114 11.36 -17.80 -2.66
CA PHE A 114 10.38 -17.97 -1.58
C PHE A 114 9.07 -18.57 -2.09
N SER A 115 8.30 -19.17 -1.18
CA SER A 115 6.90 -19.50 -1.46
C SER A 115 6.04 -18.23 -1.43
N HIS A 116 4.90 -18.27 -2.11
CA HIS A 116 3.98 -17.14 -2.11
C HIS A 116 3.42 -16.87 -0.70
N GLU A 117 3.21 -17.90 0.11
CA GLU A 117 2.74 -17.77 1.50
C GLU A 117 3.75 -17.03 2.37
N ALA A 118 5.05 -17.33 2.21
CA ALA A 118 6.09 -16.68 2.97
C ALA A 118 6.16 -15.17 2.69
N LEU A 119 6.08 -14.77 1.42
CA LEU A 119 6.09 -13.35 1.05
C LEU A 119 4.77 -12.65 1.43
N TRP A 120 3.63 -13.32 1.21
CA TRP A 120 2.34 -12.75 1.55
C TRP A 120 2.14 -12.58 3.05
N ALA A 121 2.67 -13.48 3.89
CA ALA A 121 2.61 -13.35 5.34
C ALA A 121 3.23 -12.03 5.83
N GLU A 122 4.34 -11.59 5.23
CA GLU A 122 4.98 -10.31 5.58
C GLU A 122 4.14 -9.10 5.17
N MET A 123 3.53 -9.16 3.97
CA MET A 123 2.59 -8.15 3.49
C MET A 123 1.34 -8.06 4.36
N ASP A 124 0.76 -9.20 4.72
CA ASP A 124 -0.45 -9.28 5.52
C ASP A 124 -0.19 -8.83 6.97
N LEU A 125 0.97 -9.18 7.53
CA LEU A 125 1.41 -8.66 8.82
C LEU A 125 1.50 -7.13 8.78
N LEU A 126 2.15 -6.56 7.76
CA LEU A 126 2.21 -5.10 7.59
C LEU A 126 0.79 -4.50 7.50
N ARG A 127 -0.09 -5.09 6.69
CA ARG A 127 -1.48 -4.64 6.53
C ARG A 127 -2.24 -4.63 7.87
N ARG A 128 -2.10 -5.68 8.68
CA ARG A 128 -2.73 -5.78 10.01
C ARG A 128 -2.18 -4.74 10.96
N THR A 129 -0.86 -4.59 11.04
CA THR A 129 -0.21 -3.61 11.92
C THR A 129 -0.59 -2.16 11.54
N VAL A 130 -0.62 -1.83 10.25
CA VAL A 130 -1.11 -0.53 9.76
C VAL A 130 -2.55 -0.29 10.21
N GLY A 131 -3.42 -1.30 10.08
CA GLY A 131 -4.82 -1.21 10.51
C GLY A 131 -4.99 -1.03 12.02
N GLU A 132 -4.19 -1.74 12.82
CA GLU A 132 -4.17 -1.59 14.28
C GLU A 132 -3.69 -0.21 14.71
N MET A 133 -2.60 0.28 14.11
CA MET A 133 -2.08 1.62 14.41
C MET A 133 -3.08 2.70 14.01
N ARG A 134 -3.73 2.57 12.85
CA ARG A 134 -4.76 3.52 12.41
C ARG A 134 -5.92 3.64 13.40
N ARG A 135 -6.39 2.51 13.96
CA ARG A 135 -7.44 2.53 14.99
C ARG A 135 -7.00 3.29 16.24
N ARG A 136 -5.80 3.00 16.74
CA ARG A 136 -5.23 3.73 17.89
C ARG A 136 -5.12 5.22 17.66
N PHE A 137 -4.68 5.65 16.46
CA PHE A 137 -4.63 7.07 16.10
C PHE A 137 -6.01 7.74 16.13
N ALA A 138 -7.05 7.07 15.62
CA ALA A 138 -8.40 7.61 15.64
C ALA A 138 -9.00 7.66 17.06
N ASP A 139 -8.68 6.67 17.90
CA ASP A 139 -9.10 6.64 19.31
C ASP A 139 -8.43 7.77 20.12
N ASP A 140 -7.15 8.07 19.85
CA ASP A 140 -6.39 9.14 20.50
C ASP A 140 -6.87 10.55 20.07
N GLU A 141 -7.28 10.74 18.80
CA GLU A 141 -7.84 12.01 18.31
C GLU A 141 -9.29 12.23 18.75
N GLY A 142 -10.08 11.16 18.95
CA GLY A 142 -11.47 11.23 19.42
C GLY A 142 -11.63 11.43 20.93
N ALA A 143 -10.55 11.27 21.71
CA ALA A 143 -10.52 11.47 23.15
C ALA A 143 -9.98 12.85 23.57
N ALA A 144 -9.62 13.70 22.61
CA ALA A 144 -9.07 15.06 22.80
C ALA A 144 -10.13 16.16 22.69
#